data_AF-A0A383EP02-F1
#
_entry.id   AF-A0A383EP02-F1
#
_cell.length_a   1.000
_cell.length_b   1.000
_cell.length_c   1.000
_cell.angle_alpha   90.00
_cell.angle_beta   90.00
_cell.angle_gamma   90.00
#
_symmetry.space_group_name_H-M   'P 1'
#
loop_
_entity.id
_entity.type
_entity.pdbx_description
1 polymer ?
#
loop_
_entity_poly.entity_id
_entity_poly.type
_entity_poly.pdbx_seq_one_letter_code
_entity_poly.pdbx_strand_id
1 'polypeptide(L)'
;MAYIGFDIENRLHNTAFTFDSYTSDGVTSIYALSVPKPLTSRAILVSFDGLTQQPELDYTLDGESNLKIINIPVNTTQIQILHLTRPVQLHTIPDKSISSSKFVGDLQTPGDLIVGGKLTILGGDEESVSTVLPALSVQASTILINADESGSGVTLGSAGIKIDRGLLTDKSFVWDDTVDKWSTEGETLLAPVEGTVTGSATLNVLKAG
;
A
#
# COMPACT_ATOMS: atom_id res chain seq x y z
N MET A 1 -57.35 -15.86 11.77
CA MET A 1 -56.20 -16.04 12.68
C MET A 1 -54.97 -16.00 11.80
N ALA A 2 -54.21 -14.90 11.80
CA ALA A 2 -52.98 -14.83 11.02
C ALA A 2 -51.88 -15.57 11.79
N TYR A 3 -51.38 -16.65 11.22
CA TYR A 3 -50.21 -17.35 11.73
C TYR A 3 -49.00 -16.43 11.53
N ILE A 4 -48.55 -15.81 12.61
CA ILE A 4 -47.26 -15.12 12.69
C ILE A 4 -46.18 -16.18 12.90
N GLY A 5 -45.86 -16.89 11.81
CA GLY A 5 -44.71 -17.78 11.78
C GLY A 5 -43.42 -16.97 11.78
N PHE A 6 -42.39 -17.48 12.47
CA PHE A 6 -41.03 -17.00 12.29
C PHE A 6 -40.56 -17.43 10.89
N ASP A 7 -40.09 -16.49 10.09
CA ASP A 7 -39.35 -16.79 8.87
C ASP A 7 -37.89 -17.05 9.24
N ILE A 8 -37.21 -17.97 8.56
CA ILE A 8 -35.78 -18.16 8.78
C ILE A 8 -35.07 -17.03 8.04
N GLU A 9 -34.73 -15.96 8.75
CA GLU A 9 -33.94 -14.88 8.16
C GLU A 9 -32.65 -15.46 7.58
N ASN A 10 -32.49 -15.29 6.26
CA ASN A 10 -31.24 -15.56 5.56
C ASN A 10 -30.22 -14.45 5.87
N ARG A 11 -29.91 -14.25 7.16
CA ARG A 11 -28.75 -13.47 7.60
C ARG A 11 -27.54 -14.21 7.05
N LEU A 12 -26.54 -13.49 6.53
CA LEU A 12 -25.34 -13.95 5.81
C LEU A 12 -24.52 -15.11 6.44
N HIS A 13 -24.94 -15.64 7.59
CA HIS A 13 -24.40 -16.78 8.33
C HIS A 13 -25.34 -18.01 8.39
N ASN A 14 -26.49 -18.01 7.70
CA ASN A 14 -27.41 -19.14 7.62
C ASN A 14 -26.99 -20.17 6.55
N THR A 15 -25.69 -20.45 6.45
CA THR A 15 -25.24 -21.67 5.78
C THR A 15 -25.41 -22.81 6.78
N ALA A 16 -26.07 -23.91 6.39
CA ALA A 16 -26.11 -25.11 7.20
C ALA A 16 -24.70 -25.52 7.66
N PHE A 17 -24.58 -26.14 8.84
CA PHE A 17 -23.31 -26.69 9.30
C PHE A 17 -22.67 -27.53 8.19
N THR A 18 -21.35 -27.43 8.02
CA THR A 18 -20.64 -28.31 7.10
C THR A 18 -20.73 -29.74 7.64
N PHE A 19 -21.17 -30.66 6.78
CA PHE A 19 -21.36 -32.06 7.12
C PHE A 19 -20.67 -32.92 6.06
N ASP A 20 -19.85 -33.87 6.51
CA ASP A 20 -19.20 -34.85 5.67
C ASP A 20 -19.63 -36.25 6.08
N SER A 21 -19.77 -37.16 5.11
CA SER A 21 -20.13 -38.56 5.37
C SER A 21 -19.29 -39.51 4.53
N TYR A 22 -18.85 -40.59 5.16
CA TYR A 22 -18.04 -41.62 4.54
C TYR A 22 -18.54 -43.01 4.93
N THR A 23 -18.13 -44.02 4.16
CA THR A 23 -18.29 -45.43 4.51
C THR A 23 -16.90 -46.03 4.66
N SER A 24 -16.61 -46.60 5.83
CA SER A 24 -15.32 -47.24 6.10
C SER A 24 -15.10 -48.45 5.19
N ASP A 25 -13.90 -48.60 4.66
CA ASP A 25 -13.42 -49.80 3.96
C ASP A 25 -12.65 -50.75 4.89
N GLY A 26 -12.48 -50.39 6.17
CA GLY A 26 -11.70 -51.14 7.16
C GLY A 26 -10.18 -50.92 7.06
N VAL A 27 -9.70 -50.01 6.20
CA VAL A 27 -8.26 -49.76 5.97
C VAL A 27 -7.91 -48.26 5.96
N THR A 28 -8.78 -47.41 5.43
CA THR A 28 -8.55 -45.97 5.30
C THR A 28 -8.67 -45.27 6.66
N SER A 29 -7.64 -44.54 7.05
CA SER A 29 -7.57 -43.80 8.32
C SER A 29 -7.68 -42.28 8.17
N ILE A 30 -7.56 -41.73 6.97
CA ILE A 30 -7.64 -40.28 6.71
C ILE A 30 -8.77 -40.01 5.72
N TYR A 31 -9.67 -39.10 6.09
CA TYR A 31 -10.83 -38.71 5.31
C TYR A 31 -10.81 -37.20 5.10
N ALA A 32 -10.82 -36.77 3.83
CA ALA A 32 -10.81 -35.36 3.50
C ALA A 32 -12.02 -34.64 4.11
N LEU A 33 -11.86 -33.43 4.62
CA LEU A 33 -12.99 -32.63 5.12
C LEU A 33 -13.34 -31.49 4.17
N SER A 34 -14.63 -31.15 4.09
CA SER A 34 -15.13 -30.05 3.29
C SER A 34 -14.62 -28.69 3.78
N VAL A 35 -14.33 -27.78 2.86
CA VAL A 35 -13.90 -26.42 3.18
C VAL A 35 -15.10 -25.58 3.66
N PRO A 36 -14.96 -24.74 4.69
CA PRO A 36 -13.75 -24.46 5.47
C PRO A 36 -13.45 -25.57 6.49
N LYS A 37 -12.22 -26.08 6.44
CA LYS A 37 -11.76 -27.15 7.32
C LYS A 37 -11.57 -26.63 8.75
N PRO A 38 -12.05 -27.33 9.78
CA PRO A 38 -11.86 -26.95 11.18
C PRO A 38 -10.38 -26.95 11.56
N LEU A 39 -9.96 -26.09 12.49
CA LEU A 39 -8.55 -25.97 12.89
C LEU A 39 -8.16 -26.89 14.06
N THR A 40 -9.13 -27.54 14.71
CA THR A 40 -8.90 -28.46 15.83
C THR A 40 -9.85 -29.65 15.77
N SER A 41 -9.44 -30.81 16.29
CA SER A 41 -10.30 -32.01 16.37
C SER A 41 -11.56 -31.78 17.23
N ARG A 42 -11.48 -30.90 18.24
CA ARG A 42 -12.60 -30.53 19.10
C ARG A 42 -13.63 -29.63 18.41
N ALA A 43 -13.30 -29.13 17.23
CA ALA A 43 -14.20 -28.35 16.38
C ALA A 43 -15.01 -29.20 15.40
N ILE A 44 -14.89 -30.54 15.48
CA ILE A 44 -15.77 -31.49 14.79
C ILE A 44 -16.40 -32.46 15.78
N LEU A 45 -17.60 -32.90 15.46
CA LEU A 45 -18.24 -34.04 16.09
C LEU A 45 -18.24 -35.20 15.09
N VAL A 46 -17.67 -36.34 15.47
CA VAL A 46 -17.59 -37.54 14.62
C VAL A 46 -18.45 -38.64 15.23
N SER A 47 -19.19 -39.37 14.41
CA SER A 47 -19.89 -40.58 14.82
C SER A 47 -19.65 -41.76 13.87
N PHE A 48 -19.64 -42.97 14.42
CA PHE A 48 -19.57 -44.23 13.69
C PHE A 48 -20.87 -45.01 13.90
N ASP A 49 -21.64 -45.25 12.85
CA ASP A 49 -22.97 -45.89 12.92
C ASP A 49 -23.89 -45.25 13.99
N GLY A 50 -23.75 -43.94 14.20
CA GLY A 50 -24.48 -43.16 15.22
C GLY A 50 -23.81 -43.10 16.59
N LEU A 51 -22.74 -43.84 16.86
CA LEU A 51 -21.96 -43.74 18.10
C LEU A 51 -20.96 -42.60 18.03
N THR A 52 -21.15 -41.57 18.86
CA THR A 52 -20.21 -40.44 18.97
C THR A 52 -18.83 -40.89 19.42
N GLN A 53 -17.80 -40.35 18.76
CA GLN A 53 -16.40 -40.61 19.03
C GLN A 53 -15.78 -39.47 19.85
N GLN A 54 -14.70 -39.76 20.58
CA GLN A 54 -14.00 -38.77 21.40
C GLN A 54 -12.81 -38.16 20.63
N PRO A 55 -12.75 -36.81 20.47
CA PRO A 55 -11.59 -36.15 19.89
C PRO A 55 -10.32 -36.38 20.72
N GLU A 56 -9.17 -36.43 20.04
CA GLU A 56 -7.82 -36.75 20.56
C GLU A 56 -7.62 -38.19 21.05
N LEU A 57 -8.69 -38.98 21.20
CA LEU A 57 -8.61 -40.39 21.58
C LEU A 57 -8.96 -41.33 20.44
N ASP A 58 -10.11 -41.09 19.79
CA ASP A 58 -10.60 -41.92 18.69
C ASP A 58 -10.26 -41.31 17.33
N TYR A 59 -10.09 -39.98 17.28
CA TYR A 59 -9.70 -39.25 16.08
C TYR A 59 -8.94 -37.96 16.38
N THR A 60 -8.14 -37.52 15.42
CA THR A 60 -7.45 -36.22 15.37
C THR A 60 -7.69 -35.55 14.02
N LEU A 61 -7.05 -34.39 13.80
CA LEU A 61 -6.88 -33.83 12.45
C LEU A 61 -5.46 -34.07 11.96
N ASP A 62 -5.28 -34.31 10.66
CA ASP A 62 -3.95 -34.38 10.04
C ASP A 62 -3.33 -32.99 9.78
N GLY A 63 -2.14 -32.95 9.17
CA GLY A 63 -1.44 -31.70 8.83
C GLY A 63 -2.18 -30.83 7.81
N GLU A 64 -3.18 -31.36 7.14
CA GLU A 64 -4.02 -30.68 6.15
C GLU A 64 -5.44 -30.40 6.67
N SER A 65 -5.66 -30.60 7.99
CA SER A 65 -6.95 -30.46 8.68
C SER A 65 -8.05 -31.42 8.19
N ASN A 66 -7.68 -32.58 7.64
CA ASN A 66 -8.59 -33.70 7.36
C ASN A 66 -8.80 -34.54 8.61
N LEU A 67 -9.92 -35.28 8.69
CA LEU A 67 -10.18 -36.21 9.78
C LEU A 67 -9.17 -37.35 9.70
N LYS A 68 -8.47 -37.62 10.81
CA LYS A 68 -7.62 -38.79 10.98
C LYS A 68 -8.16 -39.67 12.11
N ILE A 69 -8.64 -40.86 11.77
CA ILE A 69 -9.15 -41.83 12.75
C ILE A 69 -7.98 -42.68 13.27
N ILE A 70 -7.92 -42.92 14.58
CA ILE A 70 -6.84 -43.68 15.23
C ILE A 70 -7.10 -45.18 15.11
N ASN A 71 -8.31 -45.62 15.46
CA ASN A 71 -8.74 -47.02 15.34
C ASN A 71 -9.72 -47.12 14.17
N ILE A 72 -9.25 -47.67 13.05
CA ILE A 72 -10.04 -47.73 11.82
C ILE A 72 -11.29 -48.60 12.09
N PRO A 73 -12.52 -48.05 11.89
CA PRO A 73 -13.73 -48.82 12.10
C PRO A 73 -13.85 -49.92 11.05
N VAL A 74 -14.59 -50.98 11.38
CA VAL A 74 -14.80 -52.13 10.48
C VAL A 74 -15.36 -51.69 9.13
N ASN A 75 -15.18 -52.53 8.11
CA ASN A 75 -15.75 -52.27 6.80
C ASN A 75 -17.26 -52.03 6.91
N THR A 76 -17.78 -51.17 6.03
CA THR A 76 -19.19 -50.75 5.94
C THR A 76 -19.71 -49.81 7.03
N THR A 77 -18.95 -49.54 8.11
CA THR A 77 -19.35 -48.55 9.11
C THR A 77 -19.54 -47.16 8.49
N GLN A 78 -20.70 -46.55 8.76
CA GLN A 78 -20.99 -45.19 8.34
C GLN A 78 -20.29 -44.21 9.28
N ILE A 79 -19.49 -43.31 8.70
CA ILE A 79 -18.83 -42.23 9.41
C ILE A 79 -19.57 -40.94 9.09
N GLN A 80 -19.96 -40.20 10.12
CA GLN A 80 -20.59 -38.88 9.97
C GLN A 80 -19.76 -37.84 10.72
N ILE A 81 -19.55 -36.68 10.10
CA ILE A 81 -18.75 -35.60 10.65
C ILE A 81 -19.57 -34.31 10.56
N LEU A 82 -19.75 -33.66 11.70
CA LEU A 82 -20.37 -32.34 11.80
C LEU A 82 -19.31 -31.30 12.20
N HIS A 83 -19.15 -30.26 11.39
CA HIS A 83 -18.27 -29.14 11.74
C HIS A 83 -18.98 -28.21 12.72
N LEU A 84 -18.42 -28.05 13.91
CA LEU A 84 -18.95 -27.20 14.98
C LEU A 84 -18.46 -25.76 14.87
N THR A 85 -17.37 -25.54 14.14
CA THR A 85 -16.83 -24.20 13.88
C THR A 85 -16.48 -24.03 12.42
N ARG A 86 -16.48 -22.77 11.99
CA ARG A 86 -15.98 -22.33 10.69
C ARG A 86 -14.85 -21.36 10.96
N PRO A 87 -13.58 -21.70 10.66
CA PRO A 87 -12.52 -20.71 10.79
C PRO A 87 -12.78 -19.55 9.83
N VAL A 88 -12.49 -18.35 10.32
CA VAL A 88 -12.43 -17.15 9.48
C VAL A 88 -10.99 -17.01 9.04
N GLN A 89 -10.78 -16.92 7.73
CA GLN A 89 -9.47 -16.56 7.20
C GLN A 89 -9.19 -15.11 7.60
N LEU A 90 -8.24 -14.90 8.50
CA LEU A 90 -7.67 -13.57 8.73
C LEU A 90 -6.94 -13.20 7.44
N HIS A 91 -7.48 -12.24 6.70
CA HIS A 91 -6.84 -11.78 5.49
C HIS A 91 -5.63 -10.94 5.93
N THR A 92 -4.44 -11.35 5.52
CA THR A 92 -3.39 -10.36 5.26
C THR A 92 -3.89 -9.49 4.11
N ILE A 93 -3.63 -8.19 4.16
CA ILE A 93 -3.96 -7.30 3.05
C ILE A 93 -3.23 -7.85 1.82
N PRO A 94 -3.94 -8.35 0.79
CA PRO A 94 -3.26 -8.93 -0.36
C PRO A 94 -2.41 -7.88 -1.06
N ASP A 95 -1.34 -8.31 -1.71
CA ASP A 95 -0.52 -7.42 -2.52
C ASP A 95 -1.39 -6.65 -3.52
N LYS A 96 -1.09 -5.36 -3.71
CA LYS A 96 -1.82 -4.46 -4.62
C LYS A 96 -3.30 -4.24 -4.29
N SER A 97 -3.78 -4.69 -3.12
CA SER A 97 -5.20 -4.52 -2.74
C SER A 97 -5.54 -3.13 -2.22
N ILE A 98 -4.55 -2.25 -2.02
CA ILE A 98 -4.78 -0.86 -1.69
C ILE A 98 -4.89 -0.05 -2.98
N SER A 99 -6.12 0.33 -3.33
CA SER A 99 -6.44 1.20 -4.46
C SER A 99 -6.30 2.68 -4.08
N SER A 100 -6.27 3.56 -5.07
CA SER A 100 -6.26 5.02 -4.86
C SER A 100 -7.44 5.51 -4.02
N SER A 101 -8.61 4.90 -4.19
CA SER A 101 -9.81 5.21 -3.37
C SER A 101 -9.66 4.92 -1.88
N LYS A 102 -8.63 4.15 -1.48
CA LYS A 102 -8.30 3.87 -0.08
C LYS A 102 -7.22 4.81 0.47
N PHE A 103 -6.57 5.59 -0.40
CA PHE A 103 -5.64 6.66 -0.04
C PHE A 103 -6.29 8.01 -0.33
N VAL A 104 -7.23 8.41 0.53
CA VAL A 104 -7.88 9.72 0.46
C VAL A 104 -7.42 10.55 1.65
N GLY A 105 -6.94 11.77 1.38
CA GLY A 105 -6.42 12.69 2.39
C GLY A 105 -4.91 12.57 2.62
N ASP A 106 -4.48 12.94 3.83
CA ASP A 106 -3.07 13.01 4.19
C ASP A 106 -2.46 11.62 4.42
N LEU A 107 -1.23 11.42 3.91
CA LEU A 107 -0.45 10.23 4.20
C LEU A 107 0.49 10.49 5.38
N GLN A 108 0.24 9.79 6.49
CA GLN A 108 1.16 9.74 7.64
C GLN A 108 1.74 8.33 7.76
N THR A 109 3.07 8.22 7.67
CA THR A 109 3.80 6.96 7.86
C THR A 109 4.46 6.95 9.24
N PRO A 110 4.52 5.79 9.94
CA PRO A 110 5.22 5.68 11.23
C PRO A 110 6.74 5.95 11.15
N GLY A 111 7.31 5.98 9.95
CA GLY A 111 8.72 6.27 9.67
C GLY A 111 8.87 6.95 8.31
N ASP A 112 10.04 6.82 7.70
CA ASP A 112 10.36 7.50 6.44
C ASP A 112 9.51 7.00 5.26
N LEU A 113 9.12 7.94 4.39
CA LEU A 113 8.54 7.62 3.09
C LEU A 113 9.66 7.34 2.08
N ILE A 114 9.77 6.09 1.64
CA ILE A 114 10.70 5.67 0.58
C ILE A 114 9.90 5.43 -0.70
N VAL A 115 10.21 6.18 -1.76
CA VAL A 115 9.59 6.01 -3.08
C VAL A 115 10.63 5.38 -4.01
N GLY A 116 10.45 4.09 -4.34
CA GLY A 116 11.34 3.36 -5.25
C GLY A 116 11.18 3.71 -6.73
N GLY A 117 10.17 4.52 -7.07
CA GLY A 117 9.86 4.97 -8.43
C GLY A 117 9.81 6.50 -8.56
N LYS A 118 9.19 6.99 -9.64
CA LYS A 118 8.99 8.43 -9.85
C LYS A 118 8.02 8.99 -8.79
N LEU A 119 8.44 10.04 -8.08
CA LEU A 119 7.55 10.90 -7.32
C LEU A 119 7.02 12.01 -8.24
N THR A 120 5.70 12.16 -8.32
CA THR A 120 5.05 13.28 -9.01
C THR A 120 4.13 13.95 -8.00
N ILE A 121 4.29 15.26 -7.82
CA ILE A 121 3.44 16.06 -6.95
C ILE A 121 2.58 16.93 -7.87
N LEU A 122 1.31 16.58 -7.99
CA LEU A 122 0.35 17.35 -8.77
C LEU A 122 -0.19 18.46 -7.87
N GLY A 123 -0.21 19.69 -8.39
CA GLY A 123 -0.92 20.78 -7.75
C GLY A 123 -2.41 20.56 -7.76
N GLY A 124 -3.10 21.26 -6.87
CA GLY A 124 -4.53 21.49 -7.04
C GLY A 124 -4.74 22.56 -8.12
N ASP A 125 -5.95 22.60 -8.68
CA ASP A 125 -6.31 23.54 -9.77
C ASP A 125 -6.19 25.02 -9.37
N GLU A 126 -6.11 25.34 -8.07
CA GLU A 126 -6.18 26.70 -7.53
C GLU A 126 -4.92 27.13 -6.74
N GLU A 127 -3.93 26.24 -6.54
CA GLU A 127 -2.75 26.55 -5.71
C GLU A 127 -1.45 26.09 -6.33
N SER A 128 -0.43 26.95 -6.25
CA SER A 128 0.93 26.59 -6.63
C SER A 128 1.41 25.44 -5.72
N VAL A 129 1.98 24.38 -6.29
CA VAL A 129 2.60 23.31 -5.48
C VAL A 129 3.76 23.91 -4.70
N SER A 130 3.61 24.05 -3.40
CA SER A 130 4.71 24.37 -2.49
C SER A 130 5.05 23.13 -1.66
N THR A 131 6.32 22.72 -1.70
CA THR A 131 6.85 21.66 -0.84
C THR A 131 7.81 22.27 0.16
N VAL A 132 7.58 22.07 1.45
CA VAL A 132 8.49 22.54 2.51
C VAL A 132 9.37 21.37 2.96
N LEU A 133 10.68 21.55 2.84
CA LEU A 133 11.68 20.58 3.29
C LEU A 133 12.66 21.26 4.26
N PRO A 134 12.99 20.63 5.41
CA PRO A 134 14.05 21.15 6.28
C PRO A 134 15.42 21.20 5.60
N ALA A 135 15.68 20.28 4.66
CA ALA A 135 16.87 20.26 3.82
C ALA A 135 16.57 19.55 2.50
N LEU A 136 17.21 20.01 1.42
CA LEU A 136 17.17 19.39 0.10
C LEU A 136 18.57 18.87 -0.27
N SER A 137 18.67 17.59 -0.60
CA SER A 137 19.87 16.98 -1.16
C SER A 137 19.52 16.29 -2.47
N VAL A 138 20.27 16.59 -3.52
CA VAL A 138 20.03 16.09 -4.88
C VAL A 138 21.28 15.38 -5.35
N GLN A 139 21.16 14.09 -5.66
CA GLN A 139 22.26 13.29 -6.22
C GLN A 139 22.43 13.47 -7.74
N ALA A 140 21.42 14.03 -8.41
CA ALA A 140 21.48 14.28 -9.85
C ALA A 140 22.59 15.29 -10.18
N SER A 141 23.24 15.10 -11.33
CA SER A 141 24.25 16.05 -11.84
C SER A 141 23.66 17.36 -12.35
N THR A 142 22.35 17.38 -12.64
CA THR A 142 21.62 18.54 -13.17
C THR A 142 20.25 18.65 -12.53
N ILE A 143 19.78 19.89 -12.35
CA ILE A 143 18.42 20.20 -11.93
C ILE A 143 17.71 20.86 -13.12
N LEU A 144 16.61 20.26 -13.57
CA LEU A 144 15.75 20.85 -14.59
C LEU A 144 14.72 21.74 -13.90
N ILE A 145 14.74 23.04 -14.22
CA ILE A 145 13.76 24.02 -13.75
C ILE A 145 12.82 24.33 -14.90
N ASN A 146 11.54 24.56 -14.59
CA ASN A 146 10.49 24.81 -15.58
C ASN A 146 10.29 23.64 -16.55
N ALA A 147 10.28 22.42 -16.00
CA ALA A 147 10.01 21.21 -16.76
C ALA A 147 8.57 21.21 -17.32
N ASP A 148 8.35 20.40 -18.37
CA ASP A 148 7.04 20.18 -18.99
C ASP A 148 6.36 21.43 -19.61
N GLU A 149 7.13 22.49 -19.91
CA GLU A 149 6.68 23.60 -20.76
C GLU A 149 6.24 23.10 -22.14
N SER A 150 5.09 23.60 -22.61
CA SER A 150 4.56 23.30 -23.95
C SER A 150 4.72 24.48 -24.93
N GLY A 151 5.03 25.67 -24.41
CA GLY A 151 5.25 26.89 -25.17
C GLY A 151 6.66 27.02 -25.74
N SER A 152 6.92 28.11 -26.45
CA SER A 152 8.29 28.51 -26.82
C SER A 152 8.89 29.33 -25.68
N GLY A 153 10.03 28.90 -25.16
CA GLY A 153 10.72 29.60 -24.07
C GLY A 153 10.05 29.42 -22.71
N VAL A 154 10.20 30.40 -21.83
CA VAL A 154 9.55 30.41 -20.52
C VAL A 154 8.24 31.17 -20.62
N THR A 155 7.10 30.47 -20.56
CA THR A 155 5.77 31.08 -20.77
C THR A 155 5.47 32.22 -19.77
N LEU A 156 5.99 32.11 -18.54
CA LEU A 156 5.88 33.15 -17.50
C LEU A 156 6.93 34.26 -17.59
N GLY A 157 7.78 34.25 -18.63
CA GLY A 157 8.84 35.22 -18.88
C GLY A 157 10.15 34.94 -18.15
N SER A 158 10.12 34.27 -16.99
CA SER A 158 11.34 33.90 -16.27
C SER A 158 11.21 32.63 -15.43
N ALA A 159 12.33 31.96 -15.19
CA ALA A 159 12.41 30.75 -14.37
C ALA A 159 13.73 30.72 -13.59
N GLY A 160 13.72 30.24 -12.34
CA GLY A 160 14.96 30.12 -11.56
C GLY A 160 14.76 29.86 -10.08
N ILE A 161 15.69 30.38 -9.28
CA ILE A 161 15.76 30.17 -7.84
C ILE A 161 15.45 31.47 -7.13
N LYS A 162 14.60 31.38 -6.10
CA LYS A 162 14.20 32.50 -5.25
C LYS A 162 14.55 32.22 -3.79
N ILE A 163 15.03 33.23 -3.09
CA ILE A 163 15.32 33.21 -1.67
C ILE A 163 14.26 34.06 -0.98
N ASP A 164 13.37 33.40 -0.24
CA ASP A 164 12.44 34.05 0.68
C ASP A 164 13.22 34.65 1.85
N ARG A 165 13.08 35.97 2.08
CA ARG A 165 13.75 36.68 3.18
C ARG A 165 12.76 37.18 4.23
N GLY A 166 11.58 36.57 4.32
CA GLY A 166 10.52 36.87 5.26
C GLY A 166 9.87 38.21 4.96
N LEU A 167 10.04 39.19 5.87
CA LEU A 167 9.45 40.53 5.71
C LEU A 167 10.25 41.45 4.78
N LEU A 168 11.45 41.05 4.38
CA LEU A 168 12.26 41.79 3.41
C LEU A 168 11.92 41.34 2.00
N THR A 169 12.17 42.21 1.01
CA THR A 169 12.05 41.83 -0.40
C THR A 169 12.91 40.62 -0.71
N ASP A 170 12.36 39.63 -1.39
CA ASP A 170 13.07 38.42 -1.78
C ASP A 170 14.21 38.72 -2.76
N LYS A 171 15.08 37.73 -2.97
CA LYS A 171 16.15 37.81 -3.97
C LYS A 171 16.05 36.63 -4.91
N SER A 172 16.39 36.83 -6.18
CA SER A 172 16.24 35.81 -7.21
C SER A 172 17.50 35.70 -8.06
N PHE A 173 17.73 34.51 -8.60
CA PHE A 173 18.63 34.28 -9.71
C PHE A 173 17.87 33.49 -10.78
N VAL A 174 17.61 34.14 -11.90
CA VAL A 174 16.61 33.68 -12.88
C VAL A 174 17.14 33.78 -14.30
N TRP A 175 16.69 32.87 -15.15
CA TRP A 175 16.72 33.04 -16.59
C TRP A 175 15.58 33.98 -16.97
N ASP A 176 15.91 35.10 -17.62
CA ASP A 176 14.96 36.07 -18.15
C ASP A 176 14.87 35.89 -19.68
N ASP A 177 13.75 35.34 -20.12
CA ASP A 177 13.51 34.97 -21.51
C ASP A 177 13.26 36.18 -22.40
N THR A 178 12.92 37.34 -21.81
CA THR A 178 12.66 38.58 -22.55
C THR A 178 13.96 39.22 -23.06
N VAL A 179 15.06 38.98 -22.35
CA VAL A 179 16.39 39.50 -22.68
C VAL A 179 17.41 38.41 -23.00
N ASP A 180 16.98 37.14 -23.01
CA ASP A 180 17.78 35.95 -23.34
C ASP A 180 19.03 35.79 -22.46
N LYS A 181 18.90 36.06 -21.14
CA LYS A 181 20.03 36.10 -20.20
C LYS A 181 19.67 35.66 -18.79
N TRP A 182 20.68 35.16 -18.06
CA TRP A 182 20.63 35.08 -16.61
C TRP A 182 20.67 36.47 -15.98
N SER A 183 19.83 36.68 -14.97
CA SER A 183 19.64 37.95 -14.28
C SER A 183 19.60 37.74 -12.77
N THR A 184 20.20 38.68 -12.05
CA THR A 184 20.03 38.88 -10.60
C THR A 184 18.91 39.87 -10.30
N GLU A 185 18.11 40.24 -11.31
CA GLU A 185 17.03 41.24 -11.22
C GLU A 185 17.54 42.61 -10.74
N GLY A 186 18.79 42.96 -11.10
CA GLY A 186 19.43 44.23 -10.73
C GLY A 186 20.25 44.16 -9.43
N GLU A 187 20.32 43.01 -8.78
CA GLU A 187 21.08 42.81 -7.55
C GLU A 187 22.57 42.52 -7.79
N THR A 188 23.38 42.74 -6.76
CA THR A 188 24.82 42.46 -6.82
C THR A 188 25.12 40.98 -6.60
N LEU A 189 25.93 40.39 -7.49
CA LEU A 189 26.52 39.08 -7.29
C LEU A 189 27.93 39.21 -6.71
N LEU A 190 28.16 38.65 -5.52
CA LEU A 190 29.50 38.56 -4.92
C LEU A 190 30.12 37.21 -5.30
N ALA A 191 30.92 37.19 -6.36
CA ALA A 191 31.63 35.98 -6.81
C ALA A 191 32.95 36.35 -7.52
N PRO A 192 34.00 35.52 -7.41
CA PRO A 192 35.10 35.54 -8.38
C PRO A 192 34.55 35.25 -9.78
N VAL A 193 35.07 35.94 -10.77
CA VAL A 193 34.71 35.72 -12.18
C VAL A 193 35.95 35.25 -12.92
N GLU A 194 35.84 34.11 -13.58
CA GLU A 194 36.85 33.58 -14.50
C GLU A 194 36.22 33.50 -15.90
N GLY A 195 36.77 34.25 -16.86
CA GLY A 195 36.25 34.30 -18.22
C GLY A 195 36.44 35.67 -18.90
N THR A 196 35.86 35.81 -20.10
CA THR A 196 35.85 37.07 -20.85
C THR A 196 34.60 37.86 -20.53
N VAL A 197 34.76 39.10 -20.08
CA VAL A 197 33.65 40.05 -19.95
C VAL A 197 33.44 40.74 -21.30
N THR A 198 32.29 40.50 -21.93
CA THR A 198 31.87 41.17 -23.16
C THR A 198 30.85 42.27 -22.85
N GLY A 199 31.00 43.45 -23.46
CA GLY A 199 30.10 44.59 -23.26
C GLY A 199 30.73 45.73 -22.46
N SER A 200 29.90 46.65 -21.96
CA SER A 200 30.35 47.75 -21.09
C SER A 200 30.48 47.25 -19.65
N ALA A 201 31.68 47.39 -19.07
CA ALA A 201 31.92 47.04 -17.68
C ALA A 201 32.79 48.11 -17.03
N THR A 202 32.44 48.50 -15.81
CA THR A 202 33.29 49.31 -14.94
C THR A 202 34.03 48.38 -13.99
N LEU A 203 35.31 48.10 -14.29
CA LEU A 203 36.15 47.28 -13.43
C LEU A 203 36.95 48.18 -12.49
N ASN A 204 36.66 48.11 -11.20
CA ASN A 204 37.55 48.63 -10.18
C ASN A 204 38.61 47.57 -9.87
N VAL A 205 39.62 47.49 -10.74
CA VAL A 205 40.75 46.59 -10.53
C VAL A 205 41.61 47.17 -9.42
N LEU A 206 41.73 46.48 -8.28
CA LEU A 206 42.81 46.76 -7.34
C LEU A 206 44.12 46.45 -8.08
N LYS A 207 44.94 47.48 -8.35
CA LYS A 207 46.25 47.28 -8.95
C LYS A 207 47.06 46.43 -7.99
N ALA A 208 47.40 45.20 -8.39
CA ALA A 208 48.38 44.41 -7.66
C ALA A 208 49.69 45.22 -7.64
N GLY A 209 50.19 45.50 -6.43
CA GLY A 209 51.49 46.12 -6.21
C GLY A 209 52.63 45.19 -6.60
#